data_AF-A0A1Y5SLB2-F1
#
_entry.id   AF-A0A1Y5SLB2-F1
#
_cell.length_a   1.000
_cell.length_b   1.000
_cell.length_c   1.000
_cell.angle_alpha   90.00
_cell.angle_beta   90.00
_cell.angle_gamma   90.00
#
_symmetry.space_group_name_H-M   'P 1'
#
loop_
_entity.id
_entity.type
_entity.pdbx_description
1 polymer ?
#
loop_
_entity_poly.entity_id
_entity_poly.type
_entity_poly.pdbx_seq_one_letter_code
_entity_poly.pdbx_strand_id
1 'polypeptide(L)'
;MTTALAPGRYAIAQGKAYGAVMLGMPGSAQMARAESQAYFIACANGALGGQMIPVPGGVLIKDKKGAVMGAVGVTGDSSDNDAAAAMAGVEATGLTGEA
;
A
#
# COMPACT_ATOMS: atom_id res chain seq x y z
N MET A 1 7.99 -15.83 -23.61
CA MET A 1 7.36 -14.88 -22.66
C MET A 1 6.93 -15.69 -21.45
N THR A 2 7.79 -15.80 -20.44
CA THR A 2 7.48 -16.53 -19.20
C THR A 2 6.52 -15.67 -18.39
N THR A 3 5.24 -16.04 -18.39
CA THR A 3 4.13 -15.38 -17.67
C THR A 3 4.18 -15.59 -16.15
N ALA A 4 5.32 -15.94 -15.58
CA ALA A 4 5.47 -16.15 -14.15
C ALA A 4 5.91 -14.84 -13.48
N LEU A 5 5.01 -14.22 -12.73
CA LEU A 5 5.36 -13.16 -11.79
C LEU A 5 6.38 -13.69 -10.77
N ALA A 6 7.38 -12.88 -10.41
CA ALA A 6 8.38 -13.27 -9.44
C ALA A 6 7.72 -13.61 -8.08
N PRO A 7 8.03 -14.77 -7.45
CA PRO A 7 7.38 -15.20 -6.21
C PRO A 7 7.41 -14.17 -5.06
N GLY A 8 8.46 -13.33 -5.00
CA GLY A 8 8.59 -12.27 -3.99
C GLY A 8 7.50 -11.18 -4.05
N ARG A 9 6.76 -11.08 -5.16
CA ARG A 9 5.68 -10.10 -5.32
C ARG A 9 4.54 -10.30 -4.33
N TYR A 10 4.30 -11.52 -3.85
CA TYR A 10 3.30 -11.77 -2.83
C TYR A 10 3.61 -11.01 -1.53
N ALA A 11 4.82 -11.18 -1.00
CA ALA A 11 5.26 -10.49 0.21
C ALA A 11 5.29 -8.96 0.01
N ILE A 12 5.65 -8.50 -1.20
CA ILE A 12 5.66 -7.07 -1.51
C ILE A 12 4.26 -6.47 -1.49
N ALA A 13 3.29 -7.09 -2.17
CA ALA A 13 1.90 -6.66 -2.14
C ALA A 13 1.34 -6.68 -0.72
N GLN A 14 1.61 -7.74 0.04
CA GLN A 14 1.19 -7.85 1.43
C GLN A 14 1.77 -6.70 2.27
N GLY A 15 3.07 -6.39 2.16
CA GLY A 15 3.70 -5.32 2.93
C GLY A 15 3.17 -3.93 2.61
N LYS A 16 2.83 -3.67 1.33
CA LYS A 16 2.16 -2.42 0.92
C LYS A 16 0.77 -2.28 1.55
N ALA A 17 -0.06 -3.32 1.50
CA ALA A 17 -1.39 -3.32 2.14
C ALA A 17 -1.30 -3.19 3.67
N TYR A 18 -0.40 -3.98 4.27
CA TYR A 18 -0.21 -4.05 5.72
C TYR A 18 0.23 -2.71 6.30
N GLY A 19 1.24 -2.07 5.72
CA GLY A 19 1.66 -0.73 6.14
C GLY A 19 0.52 0.28 6.03
N ALA A 20 -0.25 0.22 4.94
CA ALA A 20 -1.36 1.14 4.72
C ALA A 20 -2.43 1.04 5.81
N VAL A 21 -2.95 -0.16 6.08
CA VAL A 21 -3.99 -0.33 7.10
C VAL A 21 -3.48 -0.08 8.52
N MET A 22 -2.25 -0.49 8.85
CA MET A 22 -1.70 -0.34 10.21
C MET A 22 -1.40 1.11 10.57
N LEU A 23 -0.96 1.92 9.60
CA LEU A 23 -0.68 3.34 9.81
C LEU A 23 -1.86 4.25 9.48
N GLY A 24 -2.93 3.70 8.88
CA GLY A 24 -4.06 4.48 8.39
C GLY A 24 -3.65 5.53 7.35
N MET A 25 -2.61 5.25 6.57
CA MET A 25 -2.07 6.17 5.55
C MET A 25 -1.67 5.41 4.28
N PRO A 26 -1.94 5.94 3.08
CA PRO A 26 -1.60 5.25 1.85
C PRO A 26 -0.07 5.16 1.64
N GLY A 27 0.34 4.25 0.75
CA GLY A 27 1.76 3.97 0.49
C GLY A 27 2.54 5.18 -0.03
N SER A 28 1.91 6.07 -0.82
CA SER A 28 2.51 7.32 -1.29
C SER A 28 2.85 8.27 -0.12
N ALA A 29 1.94 8.40 0.85
CA ALA A 29 2.17 9.19 2.05
C ALA A 29 3.27 8.58 2.94
N GLN A 30 3.38 7.25 2.98
CA GLN A 30 4.46 6.58 3.71
C GLN A 30 5.81 6.87 3.06
N MET A 31 5.87 6.87 1.72
CA MET A 31 7.08 7.23 0.98
C MET A 31 7.50 8.67 1.26
N ALA A 32 6.58 9.62 1.12
CA ALA A 32 6.85 11.04 1.43
C ALA A 32 7.33 11.24 2.88
N ARG A 33 6.79 10.46 3.82
CA ARG A 33 7.24 10.47 5.21
C ARG A 33 8.58 9.76 5.40
N ALA A 34 8.91 8.75 4.61
CA ALA A 34 10.22 8.11 4.63
C ALA A 34 11.31 9.09 4.13
N GLU A 35 10.99 9.92 3.15
CA GLU A 35 11.90 10.96 2.64
C GLU A 35 12.09 12.12 3.63
N SER A 36 11.04 12.54 4.32
CA SER A 36 11.07 13.69 5.24
C SER A 36 11.37 13.33 6.71
N GLN A 37 11.03 12.11 7.13
CA GLN A 37 11.09 11.64 8.51
C GLN A 37 11.52 10.16 8.57
N ALA A 38 12.60 9.80 7.87
CA ALA A 38 13.10 8.43 7.74
C ALA A 38 13.21 7.67 9.06
N TYR A 39 13.68 8.33 10.13
CA TYR A 39 13.80 7.74 11.46
C TYR A 39 12.45 7.23 11.99
N PHE A 40 11.37 8.02 11.80
CA PHE A 40 10.04 7.61 12.23
C PHE A 40 9.55 6.40 11.46
N ILE A 41 9.66 6.39 10.13
CA ILE A 41 9.21 5.25 9.31
C ILE A 41 10.00 3.98 9.64
N ALA A 42 11.31 4.08 9.89
CA ALA A 42 12.12 2.95 10.32
C ALA A 42 11.67 2.40 11.68
N CYS A 43 11.45 3.27 12.66
CA CYS A 43 10.93 2.87 13.97
C CYS A 43 9.52 2.27 13.89
N ALA A 44 8.63 2.87 13.10
CA ALA A 44 7.29 2.35 12.87
C ALA A 44 7.32 0.97 12.21
N ASN A 45 8.18 0.78 11.19
CA ASN A 45 8.36 -0.53 10.56
C ASN A 45 8.86 -1.57 11.56
N GLY A 46 9.87 -1.21 12.38
CA GLY A 46 10.39 -2.09 13.42
C GLY A 46 9.33 -2.48 14.46
N ALA A 47 8.52 -1.52 14.91
CA ALA A 47 7.41 -1.77 15.85
C ALA A 47 6.33 -2.69 15.26
N LEU A 48 6.19 -2.69 13.92
CA LEU A 48 5.22 -3.51 13.18
C LEU A 48 5.83 -4.80 12.61
N GLY A 49 6.97 -5.24 13.16
CA GLY A 49 7.60 -6.51 12.80
C GLY A 49 8.31 -6.51 11.44
N GLY A 50 8.69 -5.34 10.93
CA GLY A 50 9.45 -5.20 9.69
C GLY A 50 8.64 -5.47 8.42
N GLN A 51 7.31 -5.55 8.51
CA GLN A 51 6.45 -5.99 7.42
C GLN A 51 6.06 -4.88 6.44
N MET A 52 6.30 -3.61 6.76
CA MET A 52 5.87 -2.49 5.92
C MET A 52 6.77 -2.32 4.69
N ILE A 53 6.14 -1.96 3.57
CA ILE A 53 6.82 -1.51 2.36
C ILE A 53 6.28 -0.11 2.01
N PRO A 54 7.00 0.97 2.39
CA PRO A 54 6.50 2.34 2.36
C PRO A 54 6.68 2.98 0.98
N VAL A 55 6.00 2.45 -0.04
CA VAL A 55 5.99 2.97 -1.43
C VAL A 55 4.58 2.95 -2.01
N PRO A 56 4.28 3.69 -3.10
CA PRO A 56 2.97 3.64 -3.75
C PRO A 56 2.57 2.22 -4.19
N GLY A 57 1.25 2.01 -4.24
CA GLY A 57 0.63 0.70 -4.50
C GLY A 57 -0.02 0.06 -3.28
N GLY A 58 0.15 0.63 -2.08
CA GLY A 58 -0.69 0.35 -0.91
C GLY A 58 -1.81 1.39 -0.81
N VAL A 59 -3.06 0.95 -0.97
CA VAL A 59 -4.25 1.81 -1.06
C VAL A 59 -5.18 1.50 0.10
N LEU A 60 -5.62 2.54 0.82
CA LEU A 60 -6.67 2.40 1.83
C LEU A 60 -8.02 2.23 1.15
N ILE A 61 -8.85 1.37 1.73
CA ILE A 61 -10.25 1.18 1.32
C ILE A 61 -11.13 1.81 2.39
N LYS A 62 -11.99 2.73 1.98
CA LYS A 62 -12.87 3.48 2.87
C LYS A 62 -14.34 3.29 2.53
N ASP A 63 -15.17 3.37 3.57
CA ASP A 63 -16.61 3.50 3.39
C ASP A 63 -16.99 4.92 2.94
N LYS A 64 -18.27 5.13 2.63
CA LYS A 64 -18.79 6.44 2.19
C LYS A 64 -18.69 7.54 3.26
N LYS A 65 -18.44 7.18 4.53
CA LYS A 65 -18.26 8.12 5.64
C LYS A 65 -16.78 8.42 5.89
N GLY A 66 -15.87 7.84 5.10
CA GLY A 66 -14.42 8.02 5.22
C GLY A 66 -13.77 7.10 6.26
N ALA A 67 -14.49 6.14 6.84
CA ALA A 67 -13.91 5.17 7.76
C ALA A 67 -13.08 4.14 7.00
N VAL A 68 -11.87 3.86 7.49
CA VAL A 68 -10.99 2.82 6.93
C VAL A 68 -11.59 1.44 7.19
N MET A 69 -11.91 0.72 6.12
CA MET A 69 -12.42 -0.66 6.15
C MET A 69 -11.32 -1.69 5.97
N GLY A 70 -10.20 -1.29 5.36
CA GLY A 70 -9.06 -2.16 5.07
C GLY A 70 -8.10 -1.49 4.11
N ALA A 71 -7.25 -2.30 3.48
CA ALA A 71 -6.33 -1.84 2.44
C ALA A 71 -6.09 -2.95 1.40
N VAL A 72 -5.69 -2.54 0.21
CA VAL A 72 -5.19 -3.42 -0.85
C VAL A 72 -3.76 -3.02 -1.21
N GLY A 73 -2.97 -4.02 -1.59
CA GLY A 73 -1.59 -3.84 -2.00
C GLY A 73 -1.39 -4.46 -3.36
N VAL A 74 -0.84 -3.71 -4.31
CA VAL A 74 -0.59 -4.18 -5.68
C VAL A 74 0.91 -4.10 -5.97
N THR A 75 1.39 -5.13 -6.66
CA THR A 75 2.71 -5.09 -7.26
C THR A 75 2.78 -5.90 -8.55
N GLY A 76 3.31 -5.27 -9.59
CA GLY A 76 3.48 -5.88 -10.91
C GLY A 76 4.29 -5.01 -11.86
N ASP A 77 4.27 -3.69 -11.65
CA ASP A 77 4.84 -2.67 -12.54
C ASP A 77 5.53 -1.57 -11.71
N SER A 78 5.58 -0.33 -12.20
CA SER A 78 5.96 0.86 -11.43
C SER A 78 5.01 1.09 -10.26
N SER A 79 5.49 1.76 -9.20
CA SER A 79 4.68 2.04 -8.01
C SER A 79 3.41 2.86 -8.33
N ASP A 80 3.50 3.77 -9.29
CA ASP A 80 2.35 4.59 -9.72
C ASP A 80 1.32 3.74 -10.48
N ASN A 81 1.77 2.83 -11.36
CA ASN A 81 0.89 1.91 -12.07
C ASN A 81 0.24 0.90 -11.10
N ASP A 82 1.00 0.42 -10.12
CA ASP A 82 0.47 -0.42 -9.03
C ASP A 82 -0.64 0.32 -8.26
N ALA A 83 -0.43 1.59 -7.91
CA ALA A 83 -1.41 2.42 -7.22
C ALA A 83 -2.67 2.66 -8.08
N ALA A 84 -2.49 2.98 -9.37
CA ALA A 84 -3.60 3.16 -10.30
C ALA A 84 -4.44 1.88 -10.47
N ALA A 85 -3.80 0.72 -10.58
CA ALA A 85 -4.47 -0.57 -10.67
C ALA A 85 -5.24 -0.89 -9.37
N ALA A 86 -4.65 -0.61 -8.21
CA ALA A 86 -5.32 -0.76 -6.92
C ALA A 86 -6.57 0.13 -6.81
N MET A 87 -6.46 1.41 -7.17
CA MET A 87 -7.58 2.36 -7.18
C MET A 87 -8.72 1.89 -8.08
N ALA A 88 -8.42 1.50 -9.33
CA ALA A 88 -9.42 1.00 -10.26
C ALA A 88 -10.15 -0.25 -9.72
N GLY A 89 -9.41 -1.17 -9.06
CA GLY A 89 -9.99 -2.35 -8.44
C GLY A 89 -10.92 -2.02 -7.27
N VAL A 90 -10.55 -1.06 -6.42
CA VAL A 90 -11.38 -0.60 -5.29
C VAL A 90 -12.64 0.09 -5.80
N GLU A 91 -12.51 1.02 -6.75
CA GLU A 91 -13.64 1.78 -7.32
C GLU A 91 -14.66 0.87 -8.02
N ALA A 92 -14.20 -0.21 -8.68
CA ALA A 92 -15.07 -1.20 -9.29
C ALA A 92 -16.01 -1.91 -8.29
N THR A 93 -15.70 -1.86 -6.99
CA THR A 93 -16.57 -2.41 -5.91
C THR A 93 -17.58 -1.39 -5.37
N GLY A 94 -17.54 -0.14 -5.83
CA GLY A 94 -18.37 0.96 -5.29
C GLY A 94 -17.88 1.52 -3.95
N LEU A 95 -16.65 1.17 -3.55
CA LEU A 95 -15.95 1.71 -2.38
C LEU A 95 -15.01 2.86 -2.79
N THR A 96 -14.48 3.58 -1.81
CA THR A 96 -13.54 4.69 -2.04
C THR A 96 -12.11 4.24 -1.75
N GLY A 97 -11.21 4.41 -2.71
CA GLY A 97 -9.78 4.23 -2.52
C GLY A 97 -9.07 5.53 -2.12
N GLU A 98 -7.97 5.41 -1.38
CA GLU A 98 -6.99 6.49 -1.16
C GLU A 98 -5.58 5.92 -1.37
N ALA A 99 -4.81 6.53 -2.28
CA ALA A 99 -3.53 6.03 -2.78
C ALA A 99 -2.35 6.96 -2.48
#